data_AF-A0A432GPF7-F1
#
_entry.id   AF-A0A432GPF7-F1
#
_cell.length_a   1.000
_cell.length_b   1.000
_cell.length_c   1.000
_cell.angle_alpha   90.00
_cell.angle_beta   90.00
_cell.angle_gamma   90.00
#
_symmetry.space_group_name_H-M   'P 1'
#
loop_
_entity.id
_entity.type
_entity.pdbx_description
1 polymer ?
#
loop_
_entity_poly.entity_id
_entity_poly.type
_entity_poly.pdbx_seq_one_letter_code
_entity_poly.pdbx_strand_id
1 'polypeptide(L)' 'MYHPGRYWQKLDDGRIQCDVCPRQCKLHDGQRGLCFVRQAKGEQIVLTTYGRSSGFCIDPIEKKPLNHFLPGTPVLSFG' A
#
# COMPACT_ATOMS: atom_id res chain seq x y z
N MET A 1 -13.94 -0.17 -7.11
CA MET A 1 -14.43 -0.78 -5.86
C MET A 1 -13.27 -0.79 -4.87
N TYR A 2 -13.47 -0.34 -3.64
CA TYR A 2 -12.40 -0.33 -2.63
C TYR A 2 -12.36 -1.68 -1.91
N HIS A 3 -11.16 -2.20 -1.60
CA HIS A 3 -11.00 -3.45 -0.87
C HIS A 3 -10.99 -3.19 0.64
N PRO A 4 -11.72 -3.95 1.46
CA PRO A 4 -11.80 -3.71 2.90
C PRO A 4 -10.48 -4.04 3.61
N GLY A 5 -10.08 -3.17 4.54
CA GLY A 5 -8.97 -3.41 5.46
C GLY A 5 -9.42 -4.27 6.65
N ARG A 6 -8.50 -5.06 7.21
CA ARG A 6 -8.82 -6.04 8.28
C ARG A 6 -8.43 -5.61 9.70
N TYR A 7 -7.44 -4.73 9.84
CA TYR A 7 -6.85 -4.39 11.14
C TYR A 7 -7.06 -2.90 11.44
N TRP A 8 -8.15 -2.62 12.11
CA TRP A 8 -8.57 -1.29 12.54
C TRP A 8 -9.66 -1.39 13.60
N GLN A 9 -9.91 -0.29 14.30
CA GLN A 9 -10.98 -0.17 15.29
C GLN A 9 -11.67 1.19 15.18
N LYS A 10 -12.96 1.24 15.52
CA LYS A 10 -13.67 2.50 15.73
C LYS A 10 -13.28 3.07 17.09
N LEU A 11 -13.13 4.39 17.17
CA LEU A 11 -12.91 5.12 18.40
C LEU A 11 -14.22 5.78 18.85
N ASP A 12 -14.33 6.07 20.15
CA ASP A 12 -15.53 6.66 20.75
C ASP A 12 -15.86 8.06 20.19
N ASP A 13 -14.86 8.77 19.66
CA ASP A 13 -15.00 10.08 19.02
C ASP A 13 -15.38 10.01 17.53
N GLY A 14 -15.74 8.83 17.03
CA GLY A 14 -16.17 8.59 15.65
C GLY A 14 -15.03 8.45 14.64
N ARG A 15 -13.77 8.55 15.05
CA ARG A 15 -12.62 8.29 14.17
C ARG A 15 -12.37 6.79 14.02
N ILE A 16 -11.60 6.45 12.98
CA ILE A 16 -11.12 5.08 12.75
C ILE A 16 -9.61 5.03 12.99
N GLN A 17 -9.16 4.15 13.87
CA GLN A 17 -7.75 3.89 14.07
C GLN A 17 -7.30 2.70 13.22
N CYS A 18 -6.24 2.87 12.43
CA CYS A 18 -5.62 1.78 11.69
C CYS A 18 -4.45 1.17 12.46
N ASP A 19 -4.49 -0.13 12.75
CA ASP A 19 -3.53 -0.82 13.63
C ASP A 19 -2.42 -1.58 12.89
N VAL A 20 -2.34 -1.45 11.56
CA VAL A 20 -1.39 -2.21 10.73
C VAL A 20 0.07 -1.82 10.95
N CYS A 21 0.33 -0.56 11.26
CA CYS A 21 1.69 -0.03 11.40
C CYS A 21 1.79 0.76 12.72
N PRO A 22 3.01 0.95 13.27
CA PRO A 22 3.20 1.56 14.59
C PRO A 22 2.72 3.02 14.70
N ARG A 23 2.33 3.66 13.59
CA ARG A 23 1.78 5.03 13.60
C ARG A 23 0.34 5.11 14.12
N GLN A 24 -0.41 4.02 14.07
CA GLN A 24 -1.78 3.97 14.59
C GLN A 24 -2.64 5.17 14.16
N CYS A 25 -2.65 5.48 12.85
CA CYS A 25 -3.31 6.69 12.35
C CYS A 25 -4.80 6.71 12.75
N LYS A 26 -5.24 7.79 13.39
CA LYS A 26 -6.64 8.06 13.76
C LYS A 26 -7.25 8.98 12.73
N LEU A 27 -8.16 8.46 11.92
CA LEU A 27 -8.62 9.06 10.68
C LEU A 27 -10.08 9.51 10.79
N HIS A 28 -10.35 10.72 10.32
CA HIS A 28 -11.71 11.16 10.00
C HIS A 28 -12.21 10.47 8.72
N ASP A 29 -13.53 10.39 8.52
CA ASP A 29 -14.08 9.87 7.27
C ASP A 29 -13.54 10.66 6.06
N GLY A 30 -13.16 9.94 5.01
CA GLY A 30 -12.48 10.50 3.85
C GLY A 30 -10.96 10.67 4.00
N GLN A 31 -10.40 10.67 5.21
CA GLN A 31 -8.98 10.91 5.44
C GLN A 31 -8.12 9.68 5.12
N ARG A 32 -6.95 9.94 4.52
CA ARG A 32 -5.90 8.92 4.29
C ARG A 32 -4.92 8.87 5.45
N GLY A 33 -4.45 7.65 5.75
CA GLY A 33 -3.30 7.46 6.63
C GLY A 33 -2.02 7.99 6.01
N LEU A 34 -0.97 8.12 6.81
CA LEU A 34 0.33 8.62 6.36
C LEU A 34 0.97 7.74 5.27
N CYS A 35 0.57 6.47 5.18
CA CYS A 35 1.02 5.58 4.10
C CYS A 35 0.36 5.87 2.74
N PHE A 36 -0.66 6.75 2.67
CA PHE A 36 -1.46 7.09 1.49
C PHE A 36 -2.25 5.95 0.82
N VAL A 37 -1.98 4.70 1.19
CA VAL A 37 -2.63 3.49 0.64
C VAL A 37 -3.83 2.98 1.45
N ARG A 38 -4.05 3.54 2.65
CA ARG A 38 -5.19 3.23 3.53
C ARG A 38 -6.00 4.48 3.81
N GLN A 39 -7.32 4.38 3.71
CA GLN A 39 -8.24 5.50 3.88
C GLN A 39 -9.41 5.09 4.78
N ALA A 40 -9.83 5.97 5.68
CA ALA A 40 -11.13 5.82 6.35
C ALA A 40 -12.23 6.22 5.35
N LYS A 41 -13.14 5.29 5.05
CA LYS A 41 -14.25 5.54 4.13
C LYS A 41 -15.45 4.67 4.50
N GLY A 42 -16.58 5.29 4.81
CA GLY A 42 -17.82 4.58 5.08
C GLY A 42 -17.68 3.68 6.30
N GLU A 43 -17.18 4.25 7.40
CA GLU A 43 -17.02 3.59 8.69
C GLU A 43 -16.03 2.40 8.74
N GLN A 44 -15.14 2.26 7.74
CA GLN A 44 -14.10 1.24 7.70
C GLN A 44 -12.80 1.79 7.14
N ILE A 45 -11.69 1.08 7.40
CA ILE A 45 -10.48 1.27 6.60
C ILE A 45 -10.65 0.54 5.27
N VAL A 46 -10.31 1.21 4.18
CA VAL A 46 -10.20 0.63 2.85
C VAL A 46 -8.80 0.77 2.26
N LEU A 47 -8.44 -0.17 1.39
CA LEU A 47 -7.21 -0.14 0.61
C LEU A 47 -7.46 0.62 -0.71
N THR A 48 -6.78 1.74 -0.90
CA THR A 48 -6.94 2.61 -2.09
C THR A 48 -6.11 2.15 -3.29
N THR A 49 -5.18 1.22 -3.07
CA THR A 49 -4.26 0.68 -4.08
C THR A 49 -4.38 -0.84 -4.27
N TYR A 50 -5.39 -1.49 -3.67
CA TYR A 50 -5.59 -2.92 -3.88
C TYR A 50 -5.81 -3.22 -5.37
N GLY A 51 -5.07 -4.20 -5.90
CA GLY A 51 -5.10 -4.56 -7.31
C GLY A 51 -4.44 -3.54 -8.24
N ARG A 52 -3.71 -2.55 -7.72
CA ARG A 52 -2.94 -1.58 -8.51
C ARG A 52 -1.46 -1.86 -8.38
N SER A 53 -0.75 -1.87 -9.51
CA SER A 53 0.72 -1.88 -9.56
C SER A 53 1.24 -0.49 -9.21
N SER A 54 2.35 -0.44 -8.46
CA SER A 54 3.13 0.78 -8.23
C SER A 54 3.99 1.15 -9.44
N GLY A 55 4.35 0.18 -10.29
CA GLY A 55 4.96 0.39 -11.59
C GLY A 55 5.52 -0.88 -12.22
N PHE A 56 5.88 -0.79 -13.50
CA PHE A 56 6.63 -1.82 -14.19
C PHE A 56 7.73 -1.20 -15.03
N CYS A 57 8.84 -1.93 -15.17
CA CYS A 57 9.96 -1.49 -15.99
C CYS A 57 10.70 -2.70 -16.55
N ILE A 58 11.15 -2.59 -17.80
CA ILE A 58 12.08 -3.54 -18.41
C ILE A 58 13.44 -2.86 -18.41
N ASP A 59 14.34 -3.36 -17.58
CA ASP A 59 15.70 -2.83 -17.41
C ASP A 59 16.71 -3.99 -17.51
N PRO A 60 18.01 -3.70 -17.69
CA PRO A 60 19.04 -4.72 -17.57
C PRO A 60 19.07 -5.37 -16.17
N ILE A 61 19.42 -6.66 -16.12
CA ILE A 61 19.46 -7.46 -14.88
C ILE A 61 20.38 -6.85 -13.80
N GLU A 62 21.36 -6.04 -14.19
CA GLU A 62 22.33 -5.37 -13.33
C GLU A 62 21.71 -4.30 -12.40
N LYS A 63 20.49 -3.81 -12.71
CA LYS A 63 19.73 -2.93 -11.80
C LYS A 63 19.21 -3.68 -10.57
N LYS A 64 19.17 -5.00 -10.62
CA LYS A 64 18.75 -5.89 -9.51
C LYS A 64 19.96 -6.43 -8.75
N PRO A 65 19.79 -6.95 -7.53
CA PRO A 65 20.85 -7.64 -6.80
C PRO A 65 21.16 -9.04 -7.42
N LEU A 66 21.33 -9.09 -8.75
CA LEU A 66 21.53 -10.29 -9.58
C LEU A 66 22.55 -10.02 -10.71
N ASN A 67 23.55 -9.17 -10.48
CA ASN A 67 24.47 -8.67 -11.51
C ASN A 67 25.22 -9.76 -12.31
N HIS A 68 25.55 -10.89 -11.68
CA HIS A 68 26.26 -12.01 -12.33
C HIS A 68 25.32 -13.06 -12.95
N PHE A 69 24.01 -12.89 -12.84
CA PHE A 69 23.03 -13.80 -13.41
C PHE A 69 22.58 -13.25 -14.77
N LEU A 70 22.97 -13.90 -15.87
CA LEU A 70 22.63 -13.53 -17.25
C LEU A 70 22.94 -12.05 -17.61
N PRO A 71 24.22 -11.61 -17.57
CA PRO A 71 24.59 -10.22 -17.83
C PRO A 71 24.08 -9.68 -19.19
N GLY A 72 23.66 -8.42 -19.21
CA GLY A 72 23.14 -7.72 -20.39
C GLY A 72 21.72 -8.11 -20.82
N THR A 73 21.09 -9.08 -20.14
CA THR A 73 19.72 -9.51 -20.48
C THR A 73 18.64 -8.60 -19.86
N PRO A 74 17.50 -8.41 -20.53
CA PRO A 74 16.38 -7.65 -19.97
C PRO A 74 15.65 -8.46 -18.88
N VAL A 75 15.23 -7.76 -17.83
CA VAL A 75 14.36 -8.32 -16.77
C VAL A 75 13.11 -7.47 -16.58
N LEU A 76 11.95 -8.14 -16.48
CA LEU A 76 10.71 -7.48 -16.11
C LEU A 76 10.67 -7.25 -14.59
N SER A 77 10.62 -5.99 -14.19
CA SER A 77 10.31 -5.56 -12.84
C SER A 77 8.85 -5.19 -12.74
N PHE A 78 8.14 -5.76 -11.76
CA PHE A 78 6.72 -5.49 -11.52
C PHE A 78 6.45 -5.43 -10.02
N GLY A 79 5.71 -4.42 -9.58
CA GLY A 79 5.30 -4.22 -8.19
C GLY A 79 4.38 -3.03 -8.05
#